data_AF-A0A2N7XT65-F1
#
_entry.id   AF-A0A2N7XT65-F1
#
_cell.length_a   1.000
_cell.length_b   1.000
_cell.length_c   1.000
_cell.angle_alpha   90.00
_cell.angle_beta   90.00
_cell.angle_gamma   90.00
#
_symmetry.space_group_name_H-M   'P 1'
#
loop_
_entity.id
_entity.type
_entity.pdbx_description
1 polymer ?
#
loop_
_entity_poly.entity_id
_entity_poly.type
_entity_poly.pdbx_seq_one_letter_code
_entity_poly.pdbx_strand_id
1 'polypeptide(L)'
;QETEEDVTTFGEALRDLDMEMVGKDISADGRKDWNMALDCYDRAKTLMAQDKSTRSIPLVTETLEEGRHAIACVQARANGEPIPE
;
A
#
# COMPACT_ATOMS: atom_id res chain seq x y z
N GLN A 1 -0.44 -18.85 -4.49
CA GLN A 1 0.71 -18.92 -3.56
C GLN A 1 1.51 -17.62 -3.68
N GLU A 2 1.78 -17.08 -4.88
CA GLU A 2 2.36 -15.72 -5.05
C GLU A 2 1.53 -14.61 -4.38
N THR A 3 0.19 -14.62 -4.51
CA THR A 3 -0.65 -13.55 -3.93
C THR A 3 -0.59 -13.44 -2.39
N GLU A 4 -0.35 -14.55 -1.67
CA GLU A 4 -0.21 -14.50 -0.20
C GLU A 4 1.13 -13.86 0.20
N GLU A 5 2.18 -14.13 -0.57
CA GLU A 5 3.49 -13.51 -0.45
C GLU A 5 3.45 -12.02 -0.80
N ASP A 6 2.72 -11.64 -1.85
CA ASP A 6 2.53 -10.24 -2.25
C ASP A 6 1.85 -9.42 -1.14
N VAL A 7 0.82 -9.98 -0.50
CA VAL A 7 0.13 -9.33 0.63
C VAL A 7 1.05 -9.21 1.84
N THR A 8 1.87 -10.22 2.10
CA THR A 8 2.85 -10.20 3.21
C THR A 8 3.91 -9.14 2.97
N THR A 9 4.51 -9.14 1.77
CA THR A 9 5.50 -8.15 1.32
C THR A 9 4.95 -6.74 1.38
N PHE A 10 3.68 -6.54 0.98
CA PHE A 10 3.04 -5.24 1.08
C PHE A 10 2.86 -4.78 2.54
N GLY A 11 2.50 -5.70 3.44
CA GLY A 11 2.43 -5.43 4.87
C GLY A 11 3.80 -5.03 5.45
N GLU A 12 4.89 -5.61 4.97
CA GLU A 12 6.26 -5.22 5.34
C GLU A 12 6.59 -3.81 4.83
N ALA A 13 6.26 -3.50 3.57
CA ALA A 13 6.46 -2.17 3.00
C ALA A 13 5.72 -1.06 3.78
N LEU A 14 4.51 -1.35 4.28
CA LEU A 14 3.78 -0.41 5.16
C LEU A 14 4.49 -0.20 6.50
N ARG A 15 5.11 -1.22 7.06
CA ARG A 15 5.90 -1.11 8.30
C ARG A 15 7.18 -0.31 8.08
N ASP A 16 7.83 -0.51 6.93
CA ASP A 16 9.01 0.26 6.55
C ASP A 16 8.67 1.73 6.32
N LEU A 17 7.53 2.00 5.67
CA LEU A 17 6.99 3.35 5.54
C LEU A 17 6.75 3.99 6.90
N ASP A 18 6.11 3.29 7.84
CA ASP A 18 5.87 3.79 9.21
C ASP A 18 7.18 4.20 9.89
N MET A 19 8.22 3.35 9.80
CA MET A 19 9.55 3.64 10.33
C MET A 19 10.23 4.84 9.66
N GLU A 20 10.14 4.97 8.33
CA GLU A 20 10.71 6.09 7.57
C GLU A 20 10.05 7.43 7.94
N MET A 21 8.75 7.38 8.23
CA MET A 21 7.95 8.56 8.51
C MET A 21 8.04 9.03 9.97
N VAL A 22 8.67 8.24 10.86
CA VAL A 22 8.89 8.64 12.26
C VAL A 22 9.62 9.99 12.33
N GLY A 23 8.98 10.97 12.97
CA GLY A 23 9.55 12.31 13.17
C GLY A 23 9.48 13.23 11.95
N LYS A 24 8.92 12.78 10.82
CA LYS A 24 8.62 13.64 9.67
C LYS A 24 7.28 14.34 9.85
N ASP A 25 7.18 15.59 9.40
CA ASP A 25 5.89 16.27 9.29
C ASP A 25 5.23 15.89 7.96
N ILE A 26 4.22 15.02 8.04
CA ILE A 26 3.50 14.55 6.86
C ILE A 26 2.35 15.52 6.60
N SER A 27 2.37 16.10 5.39
CA SER A 27 1.31 16.98 4.90
C SER A 27 -0.05 16.28 4.88
N ALA A 28 -1.14 17.07 4.81
CA ALA A 28 -2.49 16.52 4.74
C ALA A 28 -2.68 15.58 3.53
N ASP A 29 -2.07 15.90 2.39
CA ASP A 29 -2.15 15.05 1.20
C ASP A 29 -1.31 13.77 1.38
N GLY A 30 -0.12 13.85 2.00
CA GLY A 30 0.64 12.65 2.36
C GLY A 30 -0.11 11.72 3.32
N ARG A 31 -0.92 12.28 4.25
CA ARG A 31 -1.77 11.45 5.12
C ARG A 31 -2.92 10.79 4.36
N LYS A 32 -3.46 11.42 3.31
CA LYS A 32 -4.47 10.79 2.45
C LYS A 32 -3.88 9.60 1.68
N ASP A 33 -2.69 9.78 1.12
CA ASP A 33 -1.98 8.72 0.40
C ASP A 33 -1.63 7.57 1.35
N TRP A 34 -1.22 7.87 2.60
CA TRP A 34 -0.99 6.84 3.60
C TRP A 34 -2.27 6.04 3.88
N ASN A 35 -3.37 6.71 4.17
CA ASN A 35 -4.65 6.03 4.42
C ASN A 35 -5.07 5.16 3.23
N MET A 36 -4.87 5.64 1.99
CA MET A 36 -5.12 4.85 0.79
C MET A 36 -4.29 3.56 0.77
N ALA A 37 -3.00 3.61 1.13
CA ALA A 37 -2.15 2.43 1.20
C ALA A 37 -2.65 1.41 2.25
N LEU A 38 -3.09 1.88 3.41
CA LEU A 38 -3.70 1.03 4.46
C LEU A 38 -5.02 0.39 4.00
N ASP A 39 -5.88 1.17 3.36
CA ASP A 39 -7.15 0.70 2.82
C ASP A 39 -6.94 -0.38 1.74
N CYS A 40 -5.92 -0.21 0.89
CA CYS A 40 -5.51 -1.22 -0.09
C CYS A 40 -5.07 -2.53 0.59
N TYR A 41 -4.27 -2.46 1.66
CA TYR A 41 -3.87 -3.65 2.41
C TYR A 41 -5.07 -4.39 3.02
N ASP A 42 -5.98 -3.65 3.63
CA ASP A 42 -7.19 -4.22 4.25
C ASP A 42 -8.11 -4.85 3.20
N ARG A 43 -8.27 -4.20 2.04
CA ARG A 43 -9.03 -4.75 0.91
C ARG A 43 -8.36 -6.00 0.35
N ALA A 44 -7.05 -6.01 0.16
CA ALA A 44 -6.31 -7.18 -0.31
C ALA A 44 -6.50 -8.38 0.62
N LYS A 45 -6.32 -8.20 1.94
CA LYS A 45 -6.60 -9.24 2.95
C LYS A 45 -8.05 -9.72 2.90
N THR A 46 -9.01 -8.81 2.74
CA THR A 46 -10.43 -9.13 2.66
C THR A 46 -10.75 -9.99 1.44
N LEU A 47 -10.25 -9.60 0.25
CA LEU A 47 -10.41 -10.37 -0.98
C LEU A 47 -9.84 -11.79 -0.83
N MET A 48 -8.64 -11.91 -0.26
CA MET A 48 -8.01 -13.21 0.00
C MET A 48 -8.78 -14.07 1.01
N ALA A 49 -9.39 -13.45 2.01
CA ALA A 49 -10.18 -14.16 3.01
C ALA A 49 -11.55 -14.62 2.47
N GLN A 50 -12.14 -13.85 1.57
CA GLN A 50 -13.45 -14.13 0.97
C GLN A 50 -13.38 -15.21 -0.11
N ASP A 51 -12.36 -15.17 -0.98
CA ASP A 51 -12.22 -16.14 -2.07
C ASP A 51 -10.74 -16.31 -2.46
N LYS A 52 -10.21 -17.52 -2.26
CA LYS A 52 -8.85 -17.91 -2.67
C LYS A 52 -8.77 -18.45 -4.10
N SER A 53 -9.83 -18.31 -4.89
CA SER A 53 -9.84 -18.74 -6.28
C SER A 53 -8.97 -17.86 -7.17
N THR A 54 -8.62 -18.38 -8.35
CA THR A 54 -7.86 -17.64 -9.37
C THR A 54 -8.58 -16.40 -9.88
N ARG A 55 -9.88 -16.23 -9.60
CA ARG A 55 -10.65 -15.03 -9.96
C ARG A 55 -10.33 -13.84 -9.06
N SER A 56 -9.96 -14.08 -7.80
CA SER A 56 -9.59 -13.02 -6.86
C SER A 56 -8.16 -12.54 -7.06
N ILE A 57 -7.29 -13.37 -7.66
CA ILE A 57 -5.87 -13.06 -7.84
C ILE A 57 -5.67 -11.71 -8.56
N PRO A 58 -6.29 -11.43 -9.73
CA PRO A 58 -6.13 -10.15 -10.41
C PRO A 58 -6.60 -8.97 -9.54
N LEU A 59 -7.71 -9.13 -8.82
CA LEU A 59 -8.25 -8.08 -7.95
C LEU A 59 -7.32 -7.75 -6.79
N VAL A 60 -6.67 -8.76 -6.21
CA VAL A 60 -5.66 -8.55 -5.16
C VAL A 60 -4.43 -7.88 -5.75
N THR A 61 -3.95 -8.34 -6.91
CA THR A 61 -2.79 -7.74 -7.59
C THR A 61 -3.03 -6.25 -7.88
N GLU A 62 -4.15 -5.90 -8.50
CA GLU A 62 -4.53 -4.50 -8.79
C GLU A 62 -4.61 -3.66 -7.50
N THR A 63 -5.25 -4.19 -6.46
CA THR A 63 -5.35 -3.50 -5.16
C THR A 63 -3.97 -3.22 -4.55
N LEU A 64 -3.03 -4.17 -4.65
CA LEU A 64 -1.68 -4.00 -4.13
C LEU A 64 -0.83 -3.05 -4.99
N GLU A 65 -1.08 -2.97 -6.30
CA GLU A 65 -0.44 -1.98 -7.18
C GLU A 65 -0.86 -0.56 -6.81
N GLU A 66 -2.17 -0.34 -6.61
CA GLU A 66 -2.71 0.94 -6.10
C GLU A 66 -2.08 1.31 -4.74
N GLY A 67 -1.99 0.34 -3.84
CA GLY A 67 -1.36 0.53 -2.54
C GLY A 67 0.12 0.89 -2.63
N ARG A 68 0.88 0.25 -3.53
CA ARG A 68 2.31 0.56 -3.75
C ARG A 68 2.51 1.94 -4.33
N HIS A 69 1.65 2.36 -5.25
CA HIS A 69 1.65 3.71 -5.79
C HIS A 69 1.39 4.74 -4.69
N ALA A 70 0.42 4.46 -3.82
CA ALA A 70 0.12 5.32 -2.67
C ALA A 70 1.33 5.44 -1.70
N ILE A 71 2.03 4.34 -1.39
CA ILE A 71 3.28 4.38 -0.60
C ILE A 71 4.32 5.31 -1.24
N ALA A 72 4.54 5.17 -2.55
CA ALA A 72 5.49 6.01 -3.27
C ALA A 72 5.08 7.50 -3.26
N CYS A 73 3.78 7.80 -3.32
CA CYS A 73 3.26 9.16 -3.17
C CYS A 73 3.53 9.73 -1.77
N VAL A 74 3.35 8.94 -0.70
CA VAL A 74 3.68 9.36 0.67
C VAL A 74 5.15 9.72 0.78
N GLN A 75 6.03 8.84 0.31
CA GLN A 75 7.48 9.04 0.33
C GLN A 75 7.87 10.29 -0.46
N ALA A 76 7.36 10.45 -1.68
CA ALA A 76 7.65 11.60 -2.51
C ALA A 76 7.24 12.91 -1.82
N ARG A 77 6.02 12.96 -1.26
CA ARG A 77 5.54 14.16 -0.54
C ARG A 77 6.36 14.45 0.71
N ALA A 78 6.73 13.43 1.48
CA ALA A 78 7.52 13.58 2.70
C ALA A 78 8.96 14.04 2.42
N ASN A 79 9.49 13.72 1.24
CA ASN A 79 10.84 14.07 0.80
C ASN A 79 10.87 15.30 -0.12
N GLY A 80 9.71 15.86 -0.49
CA GLY A 80 9.62 17.00 -1.41
C GLY A 80 9.98 16.65 -2.86
N GLU A 81 9.83 15.38 -3.23
CA GLU A 81 10.11 14.83 -4.55
C GLU A 81 8.86 14.87 -5.46
N PRO A 82 9.04 14.78 -6.79
CA PRO A 82 7.92 14.65 -7.72
C PRO A 82 7.08 13.41 -7.43
N ILE A 83 5.76 13.55 -7.49
CA ILE A 83 4.84 12.44 -7.26
C ILE A 83 4.82 11.53 -8.50
N PRO A 84 4.83 10.20 -8.33
CA PRO A 84 4.70 9.25 -9.43
C PRO A 84 3.40 9.45 -10.23
N GLU A 85 3.46 9.25 -11.54
CA GLU A 85 2.29 9.24 -12.45
C GLU A 85 1.43 7.98 -12.27
#